data_AF-A0A845XAQ0-F1
#
_entry.id   AF-A0A845XAQ0-F1
#
_cell.length_a   1.000
_cell.length_b   1.000
_cell.length_c   1.000
_cell.angle_alpha   90.00
_cell.angle_beta   90.00
_cell.angle_gamma   90.00
#
_symmetry.space_group_name_H-M   'P 1'
#
loop_
_entity.id
_entity.type
_entity.pdbx_description
1 polymer ?
#
loop_
_entity_poly.entity_id
_entity_poly.type
_entity_poly.pdbx_seq_one_letter_code
_entity_poly.pdbx_strand_id
1 'polypeptide(L)'
;MEENFASELNQLYQEYLIGQAHRQQVIQRVDSTLAKVDWMLAPRRQFTNWARSQAGQSWKRQQFKRQDSRCARCKKKFRNLSEAEIHHVRSLHESGRQANNPKNYRLLCTPCNRQLGTTFDKNL
;
A
#
# COMPACT_ATOMS: atom_id res chain seq x y z
N MET A 1 36.45 51.49 1.24
CA MET A 1 35.54 51.01 2.30
C MET A 1 34.24 50.50 1.66
N GLU A 2 33.61 51.28 0.78
CA GLU A 2 32.38 50.90 0.04
C GLU A 2 32.53 49.67 -0.87
N GLU A 3 33.67 49.51 -1.56
CA GLU A 3 33.93 48.32 -2.42
C GLU A 3 33.95 47.01 -1.63
N ASN A 4 34.32 47.04 -0.35
CA ASN A 4 34.39 45.85 0.50
C ASN A 4 32.97 45.39 0.90
N PHE A 5 32.07 46.34 1.17
CA PHE A 5 30.66 46.05 1.45
C PHE A 5 29.92 45.51 0.23
N ALA A 6 30.20 46.06 -0.96
CA ALA A 6 29.60 45.56 -2.21
C ALA A 6 30.04 44.12 -2.52
N SER A 7 31.33 43.82 -2.28
CA SER A 7 31.88 42.47 -2.44
C SER A 7 31.25 41.47 -1.46
N GLU A 8 31.15 41.85 -0.18
CA GLU A 8 30.52 41.04 0.87
C GLU A 8 29.03 40.78 0.57
N LEU A 9 28.29 41.81 0.16
CA LEU A 9 26.88 41.68 -0.21
C LEU A 9 26.70 40.74 -1.41
N ASN A 10 27.57 40.84 -2.42
CA ASN A 10 27.53 39.95 -3.57
C ASN A 10 27.82 38.49 -3.15
N GLN A 11 28.81 38.26 -2.28
CA GLN A 11 29.10 36.94 -1.75
C GLN A 11 27.89 36.33 -1.02
N LEU A 12 27.29 37.08 -0.08
CA LEU A 12 26.10 36.63 0.65
C LEU A 12 24.92 36.34 -0.30
N TYR A 13 24.76 37.13 -1.36
CA TYR A 13 23.74 36.88 -2.37
C TYR A 13 23.99 35.59 -3.16
N GLN A 14 25.24 35.31 -3.55
CA GLN A 14 25.58 34.03 -4.19
C GLN A 14 25.32 32.84 -3.26
N GLU A 15 25.71 32.95 -1.99
CA GLU A 15 25.44 31.92 -0.98
C GLU A 15 23.93 31.69 -0.80
N TYR A 16 23.13 32.76 -0.78
CA TYR A 16 21.67 32.69 -0.75
C TYR A 16 21.11 31.94 -1.97
N LEU A 17 21.57 32.27 -3.18
CA LEU A 17 21.12 31.60 -4.41
C LEU A 17 21.45 30.09 -4.41
N ILE A 18 22.66 29.74 -3.96
CA ILE A 18 23.07 28.34 -3.79
C ILE A 18 22.16 27.63 -2.78
N GLY A 19 21.87 28.28 -1.65
CA GLY A 19 20.95 27.77 -0.63
C GLY A 19 19.54 27.51 -1.18
N GLN A 20 19.00 28.43 -1.98
CA GLN A 20 17.70 28.25 -2.63
C GLN A 20 17.70 27.09 -3.63
N ALA A 21 18.75 26.97 -4.45
CA ALA A 21 18.89 25.87 -5.39
C ALA A 21 18.95 24.52 -4.66
N HIS A 22 19.72 24.43 -3.58
CA HIS A 22 19.80 23.21 -2.78
C HIS A 22 18.45 22.85 -2.14
N ARG A 23 17.76 23.84 -1.56
CA ARG A 23 16.40 23.65 -1.02
C ARG A 23 15.45 23.10 -2.07
N GLN A 24 15.47 23.65 -3.29
CA GLN A 24 14.60 23.20 -4.37
C GLN A 24 14.87 21.74 -4.76
N GLN A 25 16.15 21.33 -4.81
CA GLN A 25 16.52 19.94 -5.06
C GLN A 25 16.01 19.00 -3.96
N VAL A 26 16.11 19.40 -2.69
CA VAL A 26 15.58 18.62 -1.57
C VAL A 26 14.07 18.46 -1.68
N ILE A 27 13.34 19.54 -1.97
CA ILE A 27 11.88 19.50 -2.17
C ILE A 27 11.51 18.52 -3.30
N GLN A 28 12.17 18.60 -4.45
CA GLN A 28 11.92 17.67 -5.56
C GLN A 28 12.19 16.20 -5.20
N ARG A 29 13.21 15.93 -4.38
CA ARG A 29 13.50 14.58 -3.89
C ARG A 29 12.43 14.08 -2.91
N VAL A 30 11.92 14.96 -2.05
CA VAL A 30 10.81 14.64 -1.14
C VAL A 30 9.56 14.34 -1.95
N ASP A 31 9.17 15.22 -2.88
CA ASP A 31 7.96 15.06 -3.70
C ASP A 31 7.99 13.78 -4.53
N SER A 32 9.13 13.48 -5.16
CA SER A 32 9.28 12.23 -5.93
C SER A 32 9.23 10.98 -5.04
N THR A 33 9.73 11.06 -3.81
CA THR A 33 9.64 9.97 -2.83
C THR A 33 8.20 9.78 -2.36
N LEU A 34 7.49 10.86 -2.04
CA LEU A 34 6.08 10.83 -1.65
C LEU A 34 5.21 10.24 -2.77
N ALA A 35 5.43 10.64 -4.02
CA ALA A 35 4.72 10.08 -5.16
C ALA A 35 4.92 8.56 -5.30
N LYS A 36 6.15 8.06 -5.10
CA LYS A 36 6.45 6.62 -5.11
C LYS A 36 5.73 5.89 -3.98
N VAL A 37 5.78 6.43 -2.77
CA VAL A 37 5.08 5.85 -1.60
C VAL A 37 3.57 5.83 -1.84
N ASP A 38 3.01 6.92 -2.37
CA ASP A 38 1.57 6.99 -2.66
C ASP A 38 1.14 5.94 -3.67
N TRP A 39 1.92 5.77 -4.74
CA TRP A 39 1.69 4.74 -5.75
C TRP A 39 1.75 3.32 -5.18
N MET A 40 2.70 3.04 -4.28
CA MET A 40 2.83 1.74 -3.61
C MET A 40 1.67 1.47 -2.64
N LEU A 41 1.18 2.50 -1.94
CA LEU A 41 0.11 2.36 -0.93
C LEU A 41 -1.30 2.46 -1.52
N ALA A 42 -1.47 3.08 -2.69
CA ALA A 42 -2.76 3.25 -3.34
C ALA A 42 -3.55 1.93 -3.52
N PRO A 43 -2.94 0.82 -4.00
CA PRO A 43 -3.62 -0.46 -4.10
C PRO A 43 -4.15 -0.96 -2.74
N ARG A 44 -3.39 -0.79 -1.66
CA ARG A 44 -3.80 -1.22 -0.31
C ARG A 44 -4.98 -0.39 0.21
N ARG A 45 -4.98 0.92 -0.04
CA ARG A 45 -6.10 1.81 0.32
C ARG A 45 -7.36 1.43 -0.45
N GLN A 46 -7.23 1.21 -1.76
CA GLN A 46 -8.34 0.74 -2.61
C GLN A 46 -8.95 -0.57 -2.08
N PHE A 47 -8.11 -1.56 -1.76
CA PHE A 47 -8.57 -2.81 -1.17
C PHE A 47 -9.28 -2.60 0.15
N THR A 48 -8.69 -1.83 1.07
CA THR A 48 -9.26 -1.58 2.41
C THR A 48 -10.64 -0.91 2.30
N ASN A 49 -10.77 0.08 1.42
CA ASN A 49 -12.03 0.77 1.17
C ASN A 49 -13.07 -0.18 0.55
N TRP A 50 -12.66 -0.96 -0.46
CA TRP A 50 -13.54 -1.96 -1.07
C TRP A 50 -14.01 -3.02 -0.07
N ALA A 51 -13.11 -3.56 0.76
CA ALA A 51 -13.42 -4.59 1.75
C ALA A 51 -14.44 -4.09 2.80
N ARG A 52 -14.42 -2.80 3.14
CA ARG A 52 -15.39 -2.15 4.04
C ARG A 52 -16.71 -1.77 3.37
N SER A 53 -16.73 -1.65 2.04
CA SER A 53 -17.93 -1.31 1.27
C SER A 53 -18.98 -2.43 1.28
N GLN A 54 -20.23 -2.09 0.94
CA GLN A 54 -21.29 -3.07 0.76
C GLN A 54 -20.93 -4.16 -0.27
N ALA A 55 -20.26 -3.78 -1.36
CA ALA A 55 -19.81 -4.73 -2.39
C ALA A 55 -18.80 -5.74 -1.84
N GLY A 56 -17.81 -5.29 -1.07
CA GLY A 56 -16.82 -6.17 -0.44
C GLY A 56 -17.45 -7.09 0.62
N GLN A 57 -18.38 -6.57 1.43
CA GLN A 57 -19.09 -7.37 2.41
C GLN A 57 -20.01 -8.42 1.75
N SER A 58 -20.68 -8.06 0.65
CA SER A 58 -21.49 -9.00 -0.13
C SER A 58 -20.64 -10.07 -0.80
N TRP A 59 -19.48 -9.69 -1.37
CA TRP A 59 -18.51 -10.64 -1.89
C TRP A 59 -18.05 -11.61 -0.79
N LYS A 60 -17.71 -11.11 0.40
CA LYS A 60 -17.26 -11.93 1.55
C LYS A 60 -18.32 -12.96 1.93
N ARG A 61 -19.59 -12.57 2.02
CA ARG A 61 -20.72 -13.48 2.29
C ARG A 61 -20.88 -14.55 1.22
N GLN A 62 -20.81 -14.17 -0.06
CA GLN A 62 -20.92 -15.12 -1.16
C GLN A 62 -19.75 -16.10 -1.18
N GLN A 63 -18.53 -15.60 -0.99
CA GLN A 63 -17.32 -16.41 -0.97
C GLN A 63 -17.31 -17.37 0.22
N PHE A 64 -17.83 -16.96 1.37
CA PHE A 64 -17.98 -17.82 2.54
C PHE A 64 -18.85 -19.04 2.22
N LYS A 65 -19.98 -18.83 1.51
CA LYS A 65 -20.82 -19.94 1.03
C LYS A 65 -20.10 -20.80 -0.01
N ARG A 66 -19.45 -20.18 -1.00
CA ARG A 66 -18.71 -20.88 -2.08
C ARG A 66 -17.55 -21.73 -1.56
N GLN A 67 -16.91 -21.32 -0.46
CA GLN A 67 -15.83 -22.06 0.18
C GLN A 67 -16.31 -23.05 1.24
N ASP A 68 -17.60 -23.42 1.26
CA ASP A 68 -18.20 -24.29 2.30
C ASP A 68 -17.91 -23.81 3.73
N SER A 69 -17.85 -22.49 3.92
CA SER A 69 -17.47 -21.87 5.19
C SER A 69 -16.12 -22.34 5.72
N ARG A 70 -15.13 -22.63 4.84
CA ARG A 70 -13.79 -23.11 5.22
C ARG A 70 -12.68 -22.18 4.81
N CYS A 71 -11.61 -22.17 5.61
CA CYS A 71 -10.35 -21.52 5.27
C CYS A 71 -9.78 -22.14 3.99
N ALA A 72 -9.43 -21.32 3.01
CA ALA A 72 -8.89 -21.80 1.73
C ALA A 72 -7.57 -22.57 1.91
N ARG A 73 -6.78 -22.25 2.95
CA ARG A 73 -5.50 -22.89 3.24
C ARG A 73 -5.66 -24.17 4.07
N CYS A 74 -6.04 -24.05 5.35
CA CYS A 74 -6.05 -25.18 6.29
C CYS A 74 -7.37 -25.99 6.28
N LYS A 75 -8.35 -25.60 5.45
CA LYS A 75 -9.67 -26.26 5.32
C LYS A 75 -10.51 -26.34 6.60
N LYS A 76 -10.06 -25.72 7.70
CA LYS A 76 -10.83 -25.57 8.94
C LYS A 76 -12.12 -24.79 8.66
N LYS A 77 -13.24 -25.29 9.17
CA LYS A 77 -14.54 -24.61 9.09
C LYS A 77 -14.55 -23.40 10.03
N PHE A 78 -14.99 -22.27 9.49
CA PHE A 78 -15.29 -21.07 10.25
C PHE A 78 -16.56 -21.28 11.06
N ARG A 79 -16.61 -20.77 12.29
CA ARG A 79 -17.84 -20.78 13.09
C ARG A 79 -18.81 -19.71 12.62
N ASN A 80 -18.29 -18.57 12.16
CA ASN A 80 -19.05 -17.43 11.67
C ASN A 80 -18.23 -16.63 10.64
N LEU A 81 -18.87 -15.66 9.98
CA LEU A 81 -18.24 -14.84 8.94
C LEU A 81 -17.11 -13.94 9.47
N SER A 82 -17.15 -13.55 10.75
CA SER A 82 -16.14 -12.69 11.36
C SER A 82 -14.77 -13.36 11.51
N GLU A 83 -14.73 -14.70 11.60
CA GLU A 83 -13.47 -15.46 11.63
C GLU A 83 -12.75 -15.53 10.27
N ALA A 84 -13.43 -15.15 9.19
CA ALA A 84 -12.89 -15.18 7.83
C ALA A 84 -12.27 -13.83 7.47
N GLU A 85 -11.01 -13.83 7.07
CA GLU A 85 -10.26 -12.67 6.56
C GLU A 85 -10.16 -12.76 5.03
N ILE A 86 -10.29 -11.63 4.34
CA ILE A 86 -10.07 -11.57 2.89
C ILE A 86 -8.56 -11.46 2.65
N HIS A 87 -8.01 -12.43 1.93
CA HIS A 87 -6.59 -12.51 1.60
C HIS A 87 -6.39 -12.45 0.08
N HIS A 88 -5.36 -11.73 -0.35
CA HIS A 88 -4.88 -11.73 -1.73
C HIS A 88 -4.03 -12.97 -2.00
N VAL A 89 -4.39 -13.81 -2.97
CA VAL A 89 -3.58 -14.97 -3.37
C VAL A 89 -2.22 -14.51 -3.92
N ARG A 90 -2.23 -13.61 -4.92
CA ARG A 90 -1.04 -12.86 -5.36
C ARG A 90 -0.95 -11.54 -4.63
N SER A 91 0.21 -11.25 -4.06
CA SER A 91 0.38 -10.09 -3.19
C SER A 91 0.28 -8.75 -3.95
N LEU A 92 -0.02 -7.69 -3.21
CA LEU A 92 0.04 -6.32 -3.75
C LEU A 92 1.47 -5.92 -4.17
N HIS A 93 2.48 -6.49 -3.54
CA HIS A 93 3.89 -6.25 -3.88
C HIS A 93 4.22 -6.79 -5.27
N GLU A 94 3.75 -8.00 -5.59
CA GLU A 94 4.04 -8.67 -6.87
C GLU A 94 3.16 -8.17 -8.02
N SER A 95 1.88 -7.89 -7.74
CA SER A 95 0.87 -7.63 -8.79
C SER A 95 0.29 -6.21 -8.76
N GLY A 96 0.76 -5.34 -7.85
CA GLY A 96 0.32 -3.95 -7.76
C GLY A 96 -1.20 -3.79 -7.72
N ARG A 97 -1.74 -2.93 -8.59
CA ARG A 97 -3.19 -2.73 -8.73
C ARG A 97 -3.94 -3.95 -9.26
N GLN A 98 -3.30 -4.82 -10.04
CA GLN A 98 -3.94 -6.00 -10.61
C GLN A 98 -4.29 -7.05 -9.56
N ALA A 99 -3.59 -7.04 -8.42
CA ALA A 99 -3.95 -7.86 -7.27
C ALA A 99 -5.34 -7.53 -6.72
N ASN A 100 -5.87 -6.32 -6.94
CA ASN A 100 -7.20 -5.90 -6.50
C ASN A 100 -8.34 -6.43 -7.37
N ASN A 101 -8.32 -7.73 -7.64
CA ASN A 101 -9.35 -8.43 -8.40
C ASN A 101 -10.04 -9.45 -7.48
N PRO A 102 -11.38 -9.45 -7.37
CA PRO A 102 -12.11 -10.44 -6.58
C PRO A 102 -11.77 -11.91 -6.90
N LYS A 103 -11.30 -12.22 -8.12
CA LYS A 103 -10.82 -13.56 -8.50
C LYS A 103 -9.52 -13.96 -7.78
N ASN A 104 -8.70 -12.97 -7.42
CA ASN A 104 -7.45 -13.12 -6.68
C ASN A 104 -7.66 -13.17 -5.15
N TYR A 105 -8.90 -13.18 -4.66
CA TYR A 105 -9.16 -13.20 -3.22
C TYR A 105 -9.59 -14.58 -2.73
N ARG A 106 -9.23 -14.90 -1.49
CA ARG A 106 -9.70 -16.08 -0.75
C ARG A 106 -10.02 -15.71 0.69
N LEU A 107 -10.89 -16.51 1.32
CA LEU A 107 -11.11 -16.40 2.75
C LEU A 107 -10.17 -17.30 3.53
N LEU A 108 -9.44 -16.72 4.48
CA LEU A 108 -8.54 -17.42 5.39
C LEU A 108 -8.97 -17.21 6.85
N CYS A 109 -8.59 -18.13 7.73
CA CYS A 109 -8.63 -17.84 9.16
C CYS A 109 -7.50 -16.89 9.53
N THR A 110 -7.69 -16.11 10.61
CA THR A 110 -6.69 -15.16 11.10
C THR A 110 -5.30 -15.77 11.28
N PRO A 111 -5.12 -16.99 11.83
CA PRO A 111 -3.79 -17.62 11.89
C PRO A 111 -3.15 -17.85 10.53
N CYS A 112 -3.89 -18.41 9.55
CA CYS A 112 -3.37 -18.65 8.21
C CYS A 112 -3.05 -17.35 7.47
N ASN A 113 -3.89 -16.32 7.62
CA ASN A 113 -3.68 -15.01 7.01
C ASN A 113 -2.41 -14.34 7.56
N ARG A 114 -2.21 -14.37 8.89
CA ARG A 114 -1.01 -13.83 9.53
C ARG A 114 0.26 -14.57 9.14
N GLN A 115 0.20 -15.91 9.07
CA GLN A 115 1.36 -16.73 8.73
C GLN A 115 1.79 -16.54 7.27
N LEU A 116 0.85 -16.33 6.34
CA LEU A 116 1.20 -16.05 4.94
C LEU A 116 1.75 -14.64 4.75
N GLY A 117 1.17 -13.65 5.43
CA GLY A 117 1.57 -12.26 5.28
C GLY A 117 1.44 -11.81 3.82
N THR A 118 2.58 -11.57 3.16
CA THR A 118 2.66 -11.16 1.76
C THR A 118 3.16 -12.25 0.81
N THR A 119 3.34 -13.48 1.30
CA THR A 119 3.87 -14.60 0.53
C THR A 119 2.79 -15.25 -0.33
N PHE A 120 3.11 -15.52 -1.59
CA PHE A 120 2.26 -16.31 -2.49
C PHE A 120 2.24 -17.78 -2.07
N ASP A 121 1.04 -18.36 -1.96
CA ASP A 121 0.84 -19.81 -1.73
C ASP A 121 0.13 -20.42 -2.94
N LYS A 122 0.82 -21.32 -3.64
CA LYS A 122 0.31 -22.02 -4.82
C LYS A 122 -0.90 -22.92 -4.52
N ASN A 123 -1.19 -23.20 -3.24
CA ASN A 123 -2.28 -24.06 -2.81
C ASN A 123 -3.57 -23.28 -2.46
N LEU A 124 -3.63 -21.98 -2.77
CA LEU A 124 -4.78 -21.07 -2.55
C LEU A 124 -5.65 -20.82 -3.80
#